data_AF-A0A6I3LRV6-F1
#
_entry.id   AF-A0A6I3LRV6-F1
#
_cell.length_a   1.000
_cell.length_b   1.000
_cell.length_c   1.000
_cell.angle_alpha   90.00
_cell.angle_beta   90.00
_cell.angle_gamma   90.00
#
_symmetry.space_group_name_H-M   'P 1'
#
loop_
_entity.id
_entity.type
_entity.pdbx_description
1 polymer ?
#
loop_
_entity_poly.entity_id
_entity_poly.type
_entity_poly.pdbx_seq_one_letter_code
_entity_poly.pdbx_strand_id
1 'polypeptide(L)' 'MPQEEQTIYNLQLHQSLTINISGGEGDNRAAHTTVLRVPGGWVYTTKTQLGDILTQSSAFVPFIQEFKKLEDDEEVYE' A
#
# COMPACT_ATOMS: atom_id res chain seq x y z
N MET A 1 16.08 -15.25 11.02
CA MET A 1 16.22 -13.78 11.08
C MET A 1 14.81 -13.22 11.09
N PRO A 2 14.43 -12.34 12.01
CA PRO A 2 13.11 -11.72 11.95
C PRO A 2 13.05 -10.91 10.64
N GLN A 3 12.01 -11.13 9.84
CA GLN A 3 11.69 -10.23 8.73
C GLN A 3 11.19 -8.95 9.37
N GLU A 4 11.98 -7.88 9.30
CA GLU A 4 11.48 -6.55 9.67
C GLU A 4 10.27 -6.24 8.78
N GLU A 5 9.11 -6.01 9.40
CA GLU A 5 7.93 -5.55 8.68
C GLU A 5 8.23 -4.17 8.08
N GLN A 6 8.35 -4.12 6.75
CA GLN A 6 8.53 -2.87 6.03
C GLN A 6 7.17 -2.18 5.84
N THR A 7 7.06 -0.93 6.27
CA THR A 7 5.91 -0.08 5.98
C THR A 7 6.20 0.83 4.78
N ILE A 8 5.15 1.42 4.19
CA ILE A 8 5.33 2.39 3.09
C ILE A 8 6.22 3.58 3.49
N TYR A 9 6.25 3.92 4.79
CA TYR A 9 7.05 5.03 5.32
C TYR A 9 8.56 4.73 5.35
N ASN A 10 8.94 3.46 5.23
CA ASN A 10 10.35 3.04 5.23
C ASN A 10 10.96 2.99 3.82
N LEU A 11 10.18 3.26 2.76
CA LEU A 11 10.65 3.15 1.38
C LEU A 11 11.68 4.22 1.02
N GLN A 12 12.81 3.79 0.46
CA GLN A 12 13.78 4.69 -0.17
C GLN A 12 13.36 5.06 -1.60
N LEU A 13 14.04 6.04 -2.18
CA LEU A 13 13.74 6.50 -3.54
C LEU A 13 13.85 5.35 -4.55
N HIS A 14 12.85 5.24 -5.43
CA HIS A 14 12.69 4.18 -6.43
C HIS A 14 12.55 2.76 -5.86
N GLN A 15 12.29 2.61 -4.56
CA GLN A 15 11.88 1.34 -3.97
C GLN A 15 10.36 1.19 -4.00
N SER A 16 9.92 -0.05 -4.18
CA SER A 16 8.51 -0.40 -4.20
C SER A 16 8.14 -1.40 -3.11
N LEU A 17 6.95 -1.24 -2.54
CA LEU A 17 6.30 -2.23 -1.66
C LEU A 17 5.03 -2.76 -2.34
N THR A 18 4.83 -4.07 -2.32
CA THR A 18 3.58 -4.71 -2.77
C THR A 18 2.74 -5.09 -1.55
N ILE A 19 1.49 -4.64 -1.56
CA ILE A 19 0.48 -4.90 -0.55
C ILE A 19 -0.58 -5.79 -1.20
N ASN A 20 -0.69 -7.02 -0.70
CA ASN A 20 -1.70 -7.97 -1.15
C ASN A 20 -2.96 -7.78 -0.32
N ILE A 21 -4.08 -7.54 -1.00
CA ILE A 21 -5.40 -7.41 -0.39
C ILE A 21 -6.22 -8.59 -0.91
N SER A 22 -6.33 -9.62 -0.08
CA SER A 22 -7.26 -10.73 -0.31
C SER A 22 -8.61 -10.39 0.32
N GLY A 23 -9.70 -10.49 -0.45
CA GLY A 23 -11.04 -10.57 0.14
C GLY A 23 -11.17 -11.84 1.00
N GLY A 24 -12.13 -11.85 1.93
CA GLY A 24 -12.36 -12.98 2.83
C GLY A 24 -12.65 -14.31 2.10
N GLU A 25 -12.75 -15.42 2.85
CA GLU A 25 -13.01 -16.75 2.28
C GLU A 25 -14.16 -16.73 1.25
N GLY A 26 -13.84 -17.10 0.01
CA GLY A 26 -14.79 -17.17 -1.11
C GLY A 26 -14.78 -15.96 -2.05
N ASP A 27 -14.00 -14.90 -1.78
CA ASP A 27 -13.91 -13.74 -2.67
C ASP A 27 -12.83 -13.95 -3.76
N ASN A 28 -13.27 -14.08 -5.02
CA ASN A 28 -12.39 -14.16 -6.20
C ASN A 28 -11.79 -12.78 -6.58
N ARG A 29 -11.78 -11.83 -5.65
CA ARG A 29 -11.23 -10.49 -5.80
C ARG A 29 -9.86 -10.43 -5.16
N ALA A 30 -8.83 -10.65 -5.98
CA ALA A 30 -7.46 -10.39 -5.57
C ALA A 30 -7.09 -8.97 -6.01
N ALA A 31 -6.76 -8.09 -5.06
CA ALA A 31 -6.21 -6.78 -5.35
C ALA A 31 -4.75 -6.71 -4.91
N HIS A 32 -3.87 -6.29 -5.81
CA HIS A 32 -2.46 -6.08 -5.55
C HIS A 32 -2.18 -4.59 -5.70
N THR A 33 -1.77 -3.94 -4.62
CA THR A 33 -1.37 -2.53 -4.66
C THR A 33 0.14 -2.43 -4.54
N THR A 34 0.78 -1.77 -5.49
CA THR A 34 2.20 -1.43 -5.43
C THR A 34 2.34 0.06 -5.14
N VAL A 35 3.18 0.40 -4.16
CA VAL A 35 3.56 1.77 -3.82
C VAL A 35 5.01 1.96 -4.22
N LEU A 36 5.32 2.99 -5.00
CA LEU A 36 6.68 3.36 -5.40
C LEU A 36 7.00 4.77 -4.93
N ARG A 37 8.12 4.96 -4.24
CA ARG A 37 8.63 6.30 -3.94
C ARG A 37 9.30 6.90 -5.16
N VAL A 38 8.84 8.08 -5.58
CA VAL A 38 9.42 8.84 -6.69
C VAL A 38 9.81 10.24 -6.21
N PRO A 39 10.57 11.02 -7.00
CA PRO A 39 10.82 12.41 -6.67
C PRO A 39 9.51 13.17 -6.49
N GLY A 40 9.34 13.81 -5.33
CA GLY A 40 8.18 14.65 -5.03
C GLY A 40 6.91 13.93 -4.54
N GLY A 41 6.87 12.60 -4.51
CA GLY A 41 5.69 11.89 -4.03
C GLY A 41 5.75 10.37 -4.12
N TRP A 42 4.56 9.79 -4.10
CA TRP A 42 4.28 8.37 -4.15
C TRP A 42 3.46 8.04 -5.40
N VAL A 43 3.76 6.92 -6.05
CA VAL A 43 2.90 6.35 -7.10
C VAL A 43 2.25 5.10 -6.55
N TYR A 44 0.93 5.14 -6.39
CA TYR A 44 0.11 3.99 -6.05
C TYR A 44 -0.40 3.37 -7.34
N THR A 45 -0.21 2.06 -7.52
CA THR A 45 -0.79 1.30 -8.63
C THR A 45 -1.54 0.11 -8.08
N THR A 46 -2.84 0.02 -8.35
CA THR A 46 -3.67 -1.10 -7.93
C THR A 46 -4.06 -1.92 -9.13
N LYS A 47 -3.82 -3.22 -9.06
CA LYS A 47 -4.27 -4.22 -10.00
C LYS A 47 -5.33 -5.07 -9.32
N THR A 48 -6.55 -5.05 -9.83
CA THR A 48 -7.65 -5.86 -9.30
C THR A 48 -7.99 -6.93 -10.33
N GLN A 49 -8.00 -8.17 -9.89
CA GLN A 49 -8.52 -9.29 -10.64
C GLN A 49 -9.92 -9.63 -10.11
N LEU A 50 -10.91 -9.59 -11.00
CA LEU A 50 -12.29 -10.00 -10.73
C LEU A 50 -12.64 -11.12 -11.71
N GLY A 51 -12.41 -12.37 -11.31
CA GLY A 51 -12.47 -13.51 -12.24
C GLY A 51 -11.45 -13.35 -13.38
N ASP A 52 -11.92 -13.31 -14.62
CA ASP A 52 -11.07 -13.15 -15.82
C ASP A 52 -10.79 -11.67 -16.17
N ILE A 53 -11.41 -10.72 -15.47
CA ILE A 53 -11.21 -9.30 -15.73
C ILE A 53 -10.06 -8.78 -14.88
N LEU A 54 -9.02 -8.27 -15.54
CA LEU A 54 -7.92 -7.53 -14.91
C LEU A 54 -8.12 -6.03 -15.14
N THR A 55 -8.27 -5.27 -14.05
CA THR A 55 -8.26 -3.80 -14.08
C THR A 55 -7.00 -3.27 -13.42
N GLN A 56 -6.48 -2.15 -13.95
CA GLN A 56 -5.35 -1.44 -13.38
C GLN A 56 -5.68 0.04 -13.28
N SER A 57 -5.40 0.63 -12.12
CA SER A 57 -5.46 2.07 -11.89
C SER A 57 -4.18 2.55 -11.22
N SER A 58 -3.81 3.80 -11.46
CA SER A 58 -2.64 4.43 -10.84
C SER A 58 -2.95 5.86 -10.41
N ALA A 59 -2.39 6.28 -9.28
CA ALA A 59 -2.50 7.63 -8.75
C ALA A 59 -1.14 8.12 -8.25
N PHE A 60 -0.82 9.38 -8.54
CA PHE A 60 0.32 10.08 -7.95
C PHE A 60 -0.16 10.92 -6.76
N VAL A 61 0.52 10.76 -5.62
CA VAL A 61 0.23 11.50 -4.39
C VAL A 61 1.49 12.29 -4.02
N PRO A 62 1.49 13.64 -4.12
CA PRO A 62 2.64 14.43 -3.72
C PRO A 62 2.85 14.36 -2.20
N PHE A 63 4.09 14.47 -1.72
CA PHE A 63 4.39 14.38 -0.27
C PHE A 63 3.60 15.40 0.58
N ILE A 64 3.30 16.57 0.02
CA ILE A 64 2.48 17.60 0.70
C ILE A 64 1.03 17.17 0.97
N GLN A 65 0.56 16.12 0.30
CA GLN A 65 -0.78 15.54 0.44
C GLN A 65 -0.70 14.08 0.93
N GLU A 66 0.45 13.65 1.46
CA GLU A 66 0.58 12.28 1.94
C GLU A 66 -0.31 12.06 3.17
N PHE A 67 -0.92 10.87 3.24
CA PHE A 67 -1.63 10.45 4.43
C PHE A 67 -0.62 10.38 5.58
N LYS A 68 -0.91 11.09 6.68
CA LYS A 68 -0.06 11.03 7.86
C LYS A 68 -0.15 9.63 8.46
N LYS A 69 1.00 9.08 8.86
CA LYS A 69 1.01 7.95 9.77
C LYS A 69 0.25 8.38 11.02
N LEU A 70 -0.81 7.65 11.37
CA LEU A 70 -1.36 7.76 12.71
C LEU A 70 -0.22 7.28 13.63
N GLU A 71 0.33 8.18 14.43
CA GLU A 71 1.13 7.74 15.57
C GLU A 71 0.19 6.87 16.40
N ASP A 72 0.61 5.65 16.73
CA ASP A 72 -0.18 4.78 17.61
C ASP A 72 -0.41 5.58 18.89
N ASP A 73 -1.61 6.14 19.06
CA ASP A 73 -2.06 6.61 20.36
C ASP A 73 -1.92 5.39 21.27
N GLU A 74 -1.01 5.45 22.24
CA GLU A 74 -0.99 4.53 23.36
C GLU A 74 -2.39 4.60 24.00
N GLU A 75 -3.30 3.69 23.62
CA GLU A 75 -4.51 3.44 24.38
C GLU A 75 -4.08 2.83 25.72
N VAL A 76 -3.73 3.71 26.66
CA VAL A 76 -3.71 3.41 28.09
C VAL A 76 -5.17 3.20 28.49
N TYR A 77 -5.60 1.95 28.51
CA TYR A 77 -6.84 1.57 29.17
C TYR A 77 -6.64 1.72 30.69
N GLU A 78 -7.37 2.64 31.34
CA GLU A 78 -7.67 2.59 32.78
C GLU A 78 -8.92 1.73 33.06
#